data_AF-A0A3M1ZSU8-F1
#
_entry.id   AF-A0A3M1ZSU8-F1
#
_cell.length_a   1.000
_cell.length_b   1.000
_cell.length_c   1.000
_cell.angle_alpha   90.00
_cell.angle_beta   90.00
_cell.angle_gamma   90.00
#
_symmetry.space_group_name_H-M   'P 1'
#
loop_
_entity.id
_entity.type
_entity.pdbx_description
1 polymer ?
#
loop_
_entity_poly.entity_id
_entity_poly.type
_entity_poly.pdbx_seq_one_letter_code
_entity_poly.pdbx_strand_id
1 'polypeptide(L)'
;MSIPRPRLVALFFALVSVSGCGWFSSDGGGDHKPHNAPPTASFAANPSSGVAPLVVAFDGSASFDPDGTIVSFAWDFGDGATETGETAEHTYGAAGT
;
A
#
# COMPACT_ATOMS: atom_id res chain seq x y z
N MET A 1 22.64 23.21 20.97
CA MET A 1 21.77 22.05 21.23
C MET A 1 20.97 21.78 19.97
N SER A 2 21.43 20.87 19.11
CA SER A 2 20.74 20.57 17.84
C SER A 2 19.61 19.61 18.16
N ILE A 3 18.36 20.07 18.07
CA ILE A 3 17.18 19.20 18.23
C ILE A 3 17.09 18.37 16.94
N PRO A 4 17.22 17.03 16.98
CA PRO A 4 17.00 16.21 15.80
C PRO A 4 15.53 16.37 15.37
N ARG A 5 15.31 16.81 14.13
CA ARG A 5 13.96 16.97 13.58
C ARG A 5 13.41 15.58 13.23
N PRO A 6 12.18 15.23 13.65
CA PRO A 6 11.53 13.99 13.21
C PRO A 6 11.30 14.07 11.69
N ARG A 7 11.70 13.02 10.97
CA ARG A 7 11.52 12.87 9.53
C ARG A 7 10.60 11.68 9.24
N LEU A 8 9.88 11.79 8.12
CA LEU A 8 8.83 10.88 7.68
C LEU A 8 9.17 10.45 6.25
N VAL A 9 9.49 9.17 6.04
CA VAL A 9 9.72 8.61 4.70
C VAL A 9 9.15 7.20 4.65
N ALA A 10 8.04 7.03 3.95
CA ALA A 10 7.62 5.78 3.34
C ALA A 10 6.77 6.15 2.12
N LEU A 11 7.14 5.66 0.93
CA LEU A 11 6.39 5.84 -0.30
C LEU A 11 5.69 4.51 -0.60
N PHE A 12 4.42 4.42 -0.21
CA PHE A 12 3.60 3.25 -0.47
C PHE A 12 3.19 3.17 -1.95
N PHE A 13 3.29 1.98 -2.55
CA PHE A 13 2.72 1.68 -3.86
C PHE A 13 1.97 0.34 -3.81
N ALA A 14 0.70 0.39 -3.43
CA ALA A 14 -0.25 -0.65 -3.83
C ALA A 14 -0.88 -0.17 -5.17
N LEU A 15 -1.11 -1.02 -6.17
CA LEU A 15 -2.03 -2.15 -6.12
C LEU A 15 -1.88 -3.05 -7.37
N VAL A 16 -2.09 -4.36 -7.22
CA VAL A 16 -2.55 -5.23 -8.33
C VAL A 16 -4.01 -5.56 -8.05
N SER A 17 -4.91 -5.12 -8.92
CA SER A 17 -6.30 -5.61 -8.97
C SER A 17 -6.33 -6.80 -9.92
N VAL A 18 -7.03 -7.88 -9.54
CA VAL A 18 -7.46 -8.90 -10.50
C VAL A 18 -8.93 -8.66 -10.76
N SER A 19 -9.23 -8.07 -11.91
CA SER A 19 -10.58 -7.96 -12.47
C SER A 19 -11.09 -9.37 -12.81
N GLY A 20 -11.59 -10.08 -11.80
CA GLY A 20 -12.19 -11.39 -11.98
C GLY A 20 -13.69 -11.29 -11.90
N CYS A 21 -14.37 -10.92 -13.00
CA CYS A 21 -15.77 -11.30 -13.26
C CYS A 21 -16.20 -10.90 -14.68
N GLY A 22 -15.87 -11.75 -15.66
CA GLY A 22 -16.57 -11.80 -16.95
C GLY A 22 -17.37 -13.09 -17.04
N TRP A 23 -18.40 -13.24 -16.21
CA TRP A 23 -19.38 -14.30 -16.41
C TRP A 23 -20.15 -14.00 -17.69
N PHE A 24 -20.07 -14.93 -18.62
CA PHE A 24 -20.92 -15.01 -19.81
C PHE A 24 -22.39 -15.02 -19.35
N SER A 25 -23.14 -13.95 -19.61
CA SER A 25 -24.60 -14.02 -19.66
C SER A 25 -25.05 -13.50 -21.01
N SER A 26 -25.53 -14.45 -21.81
CA SER A 26 -26.02 -14.31 -23.18
C SER A 26 -27.41 -13.66 -23.27
N ASP A 27 -27.68 -12.61 -22.50
CA ASP A 27 -28.96 -11.89 -22.57
C ASP A 27 -28.73 -10.48 -23.12
N GLY A 28 -29.25 -10.25 -24.33
CA GLY A 28 -29.03 -9.03 -25.08
C GLY A 28 -29.64 -7.79 -24.42
N GLY A 29 -28.89 -6.68 -24.48
CA GLY A 29 -29.40 -5.32 -24.31
C GLY A 29 -28.76 -4.55 -23.16
N GLY A 30 -27.68 -3.82 -23.46
CA GLY A 30 -27.09 -2.78 -22.61
C GLY A 30 -25.60 -2.98 -22.43
N ASP A 31 -24.81 -1.98 -22.85
CA ASP A 31 -23.35 -1.92 -22.71
C ASP A 31 -22.90 -1.96 -21.23
N HIS A 32 -22.95 -3.13 -20.60
CA HIS A 32 -22.34 -3.39 -19.31
C HIS A 32 -20.84 -3.58 -19.53
N LYS A 33 -20.17 -2.51 -19.96
CA LYS A 33 -18.71 -2.44 -19.86
C LYS A 33 -18.38 -2.73 -18.40
N PRO A 34 -17.57 -3.75 -18.07
CA PRO A 34 -17.14 -3.92 -16.69
C PRO A 34 -16.46 -2.61 -16.28
N HIS A 35 -17.09 -1.93 -15.32
CA HIS A 35 -16.47 -0.85 -14.62
C HIS A 35 -15.44 -1.52 -13.72
N ASN A 36 -14.19 -1.48 -14.17
CA ASN A 36 -13.04 -1.77 -13.34
C ASN A 36 -12.45 -0.42 -12.96
N ALA A 37 -12.71 0.02 -11.75
CA ALA A 37 -12.11 1.17 -11.14
C ALA A 37 -10.76 0.76 -10.56
N PRO A 38 -9.80 1.70 -10.53
CA PRO A 38 -8.55 1.44 -9.85
C PRO A 38 -8.84 1.30 -8.35
N PRO A 39 -8.16 0.36 -7.66
CA PRO A 39 -8.22 0.34 -6.21
C PRO A 39 -7.60 1.61 -5.59
N THR A 40 -7.95 1.85 -4.33
CA THR A 40 -7.47 2.96 -3.50
C THR A 40 -6.50 2.44 -2.44
N ALA A 41 -5.28 2.94 -2.48
CA ALA A 41 -4.22 2.65 -1.53
C ALA A 41 -4.37 3.49 -0.25
N SER A 42 -4.34 2.84 0.93
CA SER A 42 -4.36 3.51 2.24
C SER A 42 -3.54 2.72 3.24
N PHE A 43 -2.72 3.42 4.03
CA PHE A 43 -1.83 2.79 5.00
C PHE A 43 -1.61 3.63 6.26
N ALA A 44 -1.19 2.96 7.33
CA ALA A 44 -0.70 3.56 8.55
C ALA A 44 0.75 3.10 8.83
N ALA A 45 1.51 3.95 9.51
CA ALA A 45 2.87 3.67 9.95
C ALA A 45 3.04 4.06 11.42
N ASN A 46 3.60 3.17 12.25
CA ASN A 46 3.77 3.41 13.67
C ASN A 46 5.07 2.79 14.22
N PRO A 47 5.96 3.58 14.86
CA PRO A 47 5.97 5.04 14.91
C PRO A 47 6.29 5.67 13.53
N SER A 48 5.72 6.83 13.24
CA SER A 48 5.98 7.54 11.97
C SER A 48 7.26 8.37 11.97
N SER A 49 7.95 8.48 13.12
CA SER A 49 9.24 9.16 13.27
C SER A 49 9.94 8.74 14.57
N GLY A 50 11.25 8.94 14.62
CA GLY A 50 12.07 8.58 15.78
C GLY A 50 13.57 8.71 15.51
N VAL A 51 14.38 8.21 16.45
CA VAL A 51 15.84 8.16 16.31
C VAL A 51 16.23 6.80 15.74
N ALA A 52 17.13 6.79 14.76
CA ALA A 52 17.66 5.55 14.20
C ALA A 52 18.54 4.78 15.23
N PRO A 53 18.51 3.44 15.24
CA PRO A 53 17.67 2.58 14.39
C PRO A 53 16.19 2.65 14.83
N LEU A 54 15.29 2.79 13.86
CA LEU A 54 13.86 2.91 14.10
C LEU A 54 13.12 1.75 13.45
N VAL A 55 12.46 0.94 14.27
CA VAL A 55 11.51 -0.08 13.79
C VAL A 55 10.17 0.59 13.55
N VAL A 56 9.61 0.41 12.36
CA VAL A 56 8.31 0.96 11.96
C VAL A 56 7.43 -0.19 11.48
N ALA A 57 6.25 -0.32 12.11
CA ALA A 57 5.21 -1.22 11.66
C ALA A 57 4.30 -0.50 10.66
N PHE A 58 3.99 -1.17 9.56
CA PHE A 58 3.12 -0.69 8.49
C PHE A 58 1.88 -1.56 8.38
N ASP A 59 0.74 -0.91 8.15
CA ASP A 59 -0.57 -1.55 7.99
C ASP A 59 -1.27 -0.98 6.76
N GLY A 60 -1.47 -1.81 5.74
CA GLY A 60 -2.14 -1.47 4.49
C GLY A 60 -3.62 -1.89 4.45
N SER A 61 -4.18 -2.45 5.53
CA SER A 61 -5.53 -3.04 5.58
C SER A 61 -6.66 -2.05 5.27
N ALA A 62 -6.39 -0.75 5.36
CA ALA A 62 -7.34 0.31 4.97
C ALA A 62 -7.45 0.50 3.44
N SER A 63 -6.62 -0.18 2.64
CA SER A 63 -6.71 -0.16 1.19
C SER A 63 -8.00 -0.87 0.72
N PHE A 64 -8.59 -0.38 -0.37
CA PHE A 64 -9.87 -0.92 -0.84
C PHE A 64 -9.97 -0.91 -2.37
N ASP A 65 -10.56 -1.97 -2.95
CA ASP A 65 -10.92 -2.04 -4.35
C ASP A 65 -12.47 -1.96 -4.47
N PRO A 66 -13.04 -0.91 -5.10
CA PRO A 66 -14.49 -0.71 -5.15
C PRO A 66 -15.25 -1.73 -6.01
N ASP A 67 -14.59 -2.42 -6.94
CA ASP A 67 -15.21 -3.43 -7.80
C ASP A 67 -14.42 -4.73 -7.92
N GLY A 68 -13.37 -4.87 -7.12
CA GLY A 68 -12.52 -6.04 -7.09
C GLY A 68 -12.11 -6.48 -5.69
N THR A 69 -10.97 -7.15 -5.62
CA THR A 69 -10.33 -7.53 -4.37
C THR A 69 -8.84 -7.26 -4.53
N ILE A 70 -8.23 -6.70 -3.50
CA ILE A 70 -6.79 -6.48 -3.47
C ILE A 70 -6.11 -7.84 -3.40
N VAL A 71 -5.31 -8.18 -4.42
CA VAL A 71 -4.62 -9.48 -4.45
C VAL A 71 -3.18 -9.43 -3.93
N SER A 72 -2.61 -8.24 -3.81
CA SER A 72 -1.23 -8.07 -3.34
C SER A 72 -0.97 -6.69 -2.77
N PHE A 73 -0.09 -6.63 -1.77
CA PHE A 73 0.46 -5.44 -1.18
C PHE A 73 1.97 -5.41 -1.41
N ALA A 74 2.50 -4.27 -1.81
CA ALA A 74 3.93 -4.05 -2.00
C ALA A 74 4.35 -2.78 -1.25
N TRP A 75 5.46 -2.88 -0.54
CA TRP A 75 6.04 -1.81 0.26
C TRP A 75 7.38 -1.40 -0.35
N ASP A 76 7.56 -0.09 -0.52
CA ASP A 76 8.86 0.54 -0.78
C ASP A 76 9.15 1.47 0.40
N PHE A 77 10.20 1.15 1.14
CA PHE A 77 10.56 1.88 2.35
C PHE A 77 11.35 3.17 2.06
N GLY A 78 11.75 3.40 0.81
CA GLY A 78 12.52 4.57 0.37
C GLY A 78 14.03 4.47 0.62
N ASP A 79 14.52 3.39 1.23
CA ASP A 79 15.95 3.12 1.47
C ASP A 79 16.52 1.99 0.58
N GLY A 80 15.71 1.54 -0.40
CA GLY A 80 16.03 0.45 -1.31
C GLY A 80 15.55 -0.92 -0.84
N ALA A 81 15.01 -1.04 0.39
CA ALA A 81 14.33 -2.24 0.83
C ALA A 81 12.86 -2.25 0.39
N THR A 82 12.36 -3.44 0.08
CA THR A 82 10.97 -3.68 -0.32
C THR A 82 10.41 -4.91 0.37
N GLU A 83 9.12 -4.90 0.69
CA GLU A 83 8.41 -6.05 1.27
C GLU A 83 7.04 -6.27 0.64
N THR A 84 6.44 -7.41 0.94
CA THR A 84 5.08 -7.77 0.50
C THR A 84 4.28 -8.30 1.68
N GLY A 85 2.98 -8.03 1.67
CA GLY A 85 2.07 -8.44 2.75
C GLY A 85 1.16 -7.29 3.16
N GLU A 86 -0.04 -7.60 3.65
CA GLU A 86 -1.00 -6.57 4.13
C GLU A 86 -0.40 -5.71 5.25
N THR A 87 0.44 -6.32 6.08
CA THR A 87 1.29 -5.65 7.07
C THR A 87 2.76 -5.92 6.78
N ALA A 88 3.62 -5.01 7.23
CA ALA A 88 5.07 -5.12 7.10
C ALA A 88 5.77 -4.48 8.31
N GLU A 89 7.00 -4.90 8.60
CA GLU A 89 7.83 -4.29 9.65
C GLU A 89 9.21 -4.02 9.08
N HIS A 90 9.64 -2.76 9.11
CA HIS A 90 10.94 -2.38 8.58
C HIS A 90 11.78 -1.63 9.61
N THR A 91 13.09 -1.88 9.59
CA THR A 91 14.05 -1.18 10.44
C THR A 91 14.86 -0.19 9.61
N TYR A 92 14.64 1.09 9.85
CA TYR A 92 15.49 2.15 9.31
C TYR A 92 16.78 2.24 10.12
N GLY A 93 17.85 1.63 9.60
CA GLY A 93 19.15 1.55 10.28
C GLY A 93 19.95 2.86 10.29
N ALA A 94 19.65 3.78 9.38
CA ALA A 94 20.26 5.09 9.29
C ALA A 94 19.20 6.19 9.36
N ALA A 95 19.62 7.39 9.80
CA ALA A 95 18.78 8.56 9.66
C ALA A 95 18.55 8.84 8.16
N GLY A 96 17.31 8.65 7.71
CA GLY A 96 16.87 9.03 6.37
C GLY A 96 16.70 10.55 6.22
N THR A 97 16.51 11.00 4.98
CA THR A 97 16.27 12.40 4.62
C THR A 97 14.82 12.68 4.30
#